data_AF-A0A2V7S8J8-F1
#
_entry.id   AF-A0A2V7S8J8-F1
#
_cell.length_a   1.000
_cell.length_b   1.000
_cell.length_c   1.000
_cell.angle_alpha   90.00
_cell.angle_beta   90.00
_cell.angle_gamma   90.00
#
_symmetry.space_group_name_H-M   'P 1'
#
loop_
_entity.id
_entity.type
_entity.pdbx_description
1 polymer ?
#
loop_
_entity_poly.entity_id
_entity_poly.type
_entity_poly.pdbx_seq_one_letter_code
_entity_poly.pdbx_strand_id
1 'polypeptide(L)'
;PRWFMKDIHMNPAEAVQAHLDLAARRSLAMHFGTFQLTPEGIDEPVRELAKALRERSVPAEQFRGAEVGESVSLPRTLIAG
;
A
#
# COMPACT_ATOMS: atom_id res chain seq x y z
N PRO A 1 -4.33 1.39 -17.17
CA PRO A 1 -5.65 0.72 -17.10
C PRO A 1 -5.47 -0.76 -16.74
N ARG A 2 -6.41 -1.35 -15.97
CA ARG A 2 -6.25 -2.73 -15.45
C ARG A 2 -6.04 -3.79 -16.52
N TRP A 3 -6.76 -3.72 -17.65
CA TRP A 3 -6.66 -4.72 -18.72
C TRP A 3 -5.25 -4.88 -19.29
N PHE A 4 -4.43 -3.83 -19.26
CA PHE A 4 -3.04 -3.83 -19.75
C PHE A 4 -2.01 -4.01 -18.63
N MET A 5 -2.26 -3.38 -17.48
CA MET A 5 -1.26 -3.27 -16.42
C MET A 5 -1.30 -4.42 -15.41
N LYS A 6 -2.38 -5.22 -15.37
CA LYS A 6 -2.62 -6.20 -14.29
C LYS A 6 -1.49 -7.19 -14.05
N ASP A 7 -0.78 -7.60 -15.09
CA ASP A 7 0.25 -8.64 -15.00
C ASP A 7 1.62 -8.08 -14.55
N ILE A 8 1.78 -6.75 -14.57
CA ILE A 8 3.05 -6.06 -14.27
C ILE A 8 2.92 -4.98 -13.19
N HIS A 9 1.71 -4.66 -12.74
CA HIS A 9 1.45 -3.59 -11.80
C HIS A 9 0.30 -3.94 -10.86
N MET A 10 0.65 -4.02 -9.58
CA MET A 10 -0.28 -4.24 -8.48
C MET A 10 -1.11 -2.98 -8.24
N ASN A 11 -2.44 -3.12 -8.22
CA ASN A 11 -3.31 -2.02 -7.78
C ASN A 11 -3.40 -1.98 -6.23
N PRO A 12 -4.01 -0.93 -5.64
CA PRO A 12 -4.11 -0.84 -4.18
C PRO A 12 -4.87 -1.99 -3.51
N ALA A 13 -5.90 -2.54 -4.14
CA ALA A 13 -6.64 -3.68 -3.59
C ALA A 13 -5.79 -4.97 -3.55
N GLU A 14 -5.00 -5.21 -4.58
CA GLU A 14 -4.04 -6.31 -4.67
C GLU A 14 -2.89 -6.12 -3.67
N ALA A 15 -2.47 -4.88 -3.42
CA ALA A 15 -1.48 -4.58 -2.40
C ALA A 15 -1.99 -4.91 -0.99
N VAL A 16 -3.25 -4.58 -0.68
CA VAL A 16 -3.89 -4.97 0.58
C VAL A 16 -4.05 -6.48 0.68
N GLN A 17 -4.38 -7.16 -0.42
CA GLN A 17 -4.43 -8.62 -0.44
C GLN A 17 -3.06 -9.24 -0.15
N ALA A 18 -2.00 -8.74 -0.78
CA ALA A 18 -0.63 -9.20 -0.52
C ALA A 18 -0.20 -8.99 0.94
N HIS A 19 -0.59 -7.87 1.56
CA HIS A 19 -0.36 -7.63 2.99
C HIS A 19 -0.98 -8.74 3.87
N LEU A 20 -2.22 -9.14 3.56
CA LEU A 20 -2.92 -10.20 4.27
C LEU A 20 -2.30 -11.58 4.01
N ASP A 21 -2.01 -11.90 2.75
CA ASP A 21 -1.45 -13.19 2.34
C ASP A 21 -0.08 -13.45 2.99
N LEU A 22 0.71 -12.39 3.18
CA LEU A 22 2.02 -12.44 3.84
C LEU A 22 1.92 -12.44 5.38
N ALA A 23 0.73 -12.29 5.94
CA ALA A 23 0.52 -12.03 7.37
C ALA A 23 1.42 -10.89 7.89
N ALA A 24 1.62 -9.87 7.06
CA ALA A 24 2.55 -8.78 7.38
C ALA A 24 2.01 -7.97 8.55
N ARG A 25 2.84 -7.69 9.55
CA ARG A 25 2.44 -6.83 10.68
C ARG A 25 2.30 -5.36 10.26
N ARG A 26 3.12 -4.94 9.30
CA ARG A 26 3.22 -3.58 8.77
C ARG A 26 3.61 -3.63 7.30
N SER A 27 3.04 -2.74 6.49
CA SER A 27 3.42 -2.50 5.09
C SER A 27 3.57 -1.00 4.83
N LEU A 28 4.49 -0.65 3.93
CA LEU A 28 4.66 0.71 3.44
C LEU A 28 4.38 0.75 1.94
N ALA A 29 3.40 1.54 1.52
CA ALA A 29 3.07 1.73 0.11
C ALA A 29 4.15 2.56 -0.55
N MET A 30 4.48 2.22 -1.79
CA MET A 30 5.47 2.92 -2.62
C MET A 30 5.02 2.94 -4.07
N HIS A 31 5.81 3.58 -4.94
CA HIS A 31 5.61 3.60 -6.39
C HIS A 31 4.32 4.33 -6.84
N PHE A 32 3.92 5.37 -6.10
CA PHE A 32 2.85 6.31 -6.44
C PHE A 32 3.34 7.76 -6.26
N GLY A 33 2.60 8.74 -6.75
CA GLY A 33 2.82 10.16 -6.40
C GLY A 33 4.04 10.86 -7.01
N THR A 34 5.00 10.15 -7.60
CA THR A 34 6.23 10.75 -8.15
C THR A 34 6.21 10.97 -9.66
N PHE A 35 5.81 9.95 -10.42
CA PHE A 35 5.80 9.99 -11.89
C PHE A 35 4.43 9.58 -12.42
N GLN A 36 3.92 10.32 -13.40
CA GLN A 36 2.65 9.99 -14.07
C GLN A 36 2.86 8.87 -15.11
N LEU A 37 2.90 7.62 -14.63
CA LEU A 37 3.16 6.43 -15.47
C LEU A 37 1.89 5.70 -15.93
N THR A 38 0.73 6.10 -15.42
CA THR A 38 -0.57 5.52 -15.77
C THR A 38 -1.60 6.63 -16.05
N PRO A 39 -2.80 6.31 -16.55
CA PRO A 39 -3.89 7.29 -16.68
C PRO A 39 -4.62 7.64 -15.37
N GLU A 40 -4.29 6.95 -14.27
CA GLU A 40 -4.89 7.18 -12.96
C GLU A 40 -4.45 8.54 -12.42
N GLY A 41 -5.29 9.25 -11.66
CA GLY A 41 -4.89 10.50 -11.03
C GLY A 41 -3.70 10.28 -10.10
N ILE A 42 -2.76 11.21 -10.02
CA ILE A 42 -1.52 11.05 -9.24
C ILE A 42 -1.76 10.70 -7.76
N ASP A 43 -2.85 11.21 -7.19
CA ASP A 43 -3.29 10.97 -5.81
C ASP A 43 -4.35 9.85 -5.67
N GLU A 44 -4.82 9.29 -6.79
CA GLU A 44 -5.83 8.23 -6.82
C GLU A 44 -5.38 6.96 -6.07
N PRO A 45 -4.12 6.49 -6.20
CA PRO A 45 -3.66 5.31 -5.47
C PRO A 45 -3.79 5.43 -3.95
N VAL A 46 -3.60 6.63 -3.39
CA VAL A 46 -3.70 6.87 -1.94
C VAL A 46 -5.16 6.70 -1.47
N ARG A 47 -6.12 7.24 -2.24
CA ARG A 47 -7.55 7.13 -1.94
C ARG A 47 -8.04 5.69 -2.07
N GLU A 48 -7.64 5.01 -3.13
CA GLU A 48 -8.03 3.62 -3.36
C GLU A 48 -7.36 2.66 -2.37
N LEU A 49 -6.14 2.94 -1.89
CA LEU A 49 -5.54 2.20 -0.79
C LEU A 49 -6.38 2.35 0.49
N ALA A 50 -6.72 3.57 0.88
CA ALA A 50 -7.54 3.81 2.07
C ALA A 50 -8.90 3.10 1.98
N LYS A 51 -9.49 3.04 0.78
CA LYS A 51 -10.73 2.29 0.51
C LYS A 51 -10.53 0.78 0.66
N ALA A 52 -9.50 0.21 0.02
CA ALA A 52 -9.20 -1.21 0.08
C ALA A 52 -8.92 -1.68 1.53
N LEU A 53 -8.23 -0.87 2.33
CA LEU A 53 -7.98 -1.14 3.74
C LEU A 53 -9.30 -1.24 4.54
N ARG A 54 -10.24 -0.30 4.32
CA ARG A 54 -11.57 -0.35 4.95
C ARG A 54 -12.36 -1.57 4.51
N GLU A 55 -12.36 -1.89 3.21
CA GLU A 55 -13.09 -3.05 2.67
C GLU A 55 -12.57 -4.39 3.21
N ARG A 56 -11.27 -4.46 3.55
CA ARG A 56 -10.62 -5.65 4.09
C ARG A 56 -10.45 -5.63 5.62
N SER A 57 -10.99 -4.62 6.30
CA SER A 57 -10.83 -4.42 7.74
C SER A 57 -9.36 -4.40 8.20
N VAL A 58 -8.45 -3.89 7.37
CA VAL A 58 -7.04 -3.70 7.72
C VAL A 58 -6.90 -2.30 8.34
N PRO A 59 -6.40 -2.19 9.58
CA PRO A 59 -6.20 -0.88 10.20
C PRO A 59 -5.13 -0.05 9.46
N ALA A 60 -5.36 1.24 9.31
CA ALA A 60 -4.49 2.13 8.52
C ALA A 60 -3.08 2.26 9.10
N GLU A 61 -2.90 2.06 10.41
CA GLU A 61 -1.59 2.00 11.06
C GLU A 61 -0.77 0.76 10.67
N GLN A 62 -1.42 -0.26 10.08
CA GLN A 62 -0.77 -1.46 9.59
C GLN A 62 -0.30 -1.33 8.14
N PHE A 63 -0.88 -0.43 7.36
CA PHE A 63 -0.48 -0.21 5.99
C PHE A 63 -0.73 1.23 5.56
N ARG A 64 0.35 1.99 5.36
CA ARG A 64 0.30 3.40 4.95
C ARG A 64 1.32 3.70 3.86
N GLY A 65 1.17 4.83 3.18
CA GLY A 65 2.26 5.46 2.43
C GLY A 65 3.18 6.27 3.34
N ALA A 66 4.28 6.76 2.77
CA ALA A 66 5.13 7.79 3.37
C ALA A 66 5.09 9.05 2.50
N GLU A 67 5.16 10.22 3.14
CA GLU A 67 5.38 11.48 2.43
C GLU A 67 6.79 11.51 1.81
N VAL A 68 6.99 12.34 0.77
CA VAL A 68 8.30 12.49 0.14
C VAL A 68 9.33 13.00 1.15
N GLY A 69 10.32 12.17 1.46
CA GLY A 69 11.37 12.46 2.44
C GLY A 69 11.01 12.10 3.89
N GLU A 70 9.83 11.55 4.16
CA GLU A 70 9.48 11.07 5.50
C GLU A 70 10.32 9.85 5.89
N SER A 71 10.79 9.85 7.15
CA SER A 71 11.36 8.65 7.79
C SER A 71 10.32 7.98 8.67
N VAL A 72 10.07 6.68 8.44
CA VAL A 72 9.15 5.88 9.25
C VAL A 72 9.93 4.99 10.22
N SER A 73 9.79 5.27 11.52
CA SER A 73 10.36 4.43 12.58
C SER A 73 9.43 3.27 12.91
N LEU A 74 9.92 2.04 12.76
CA LEU A 74 9.20 0.84 13.16
C LEU A 74 9.68 0.39 14.55
N PRO A 75 8.78 0.18 15.52
CA PRO A 75 9.19 -0.31 16.83
C PRO A 75 9.78 -1.71 16.69
N ARG A 76 10.94 -1.93 17.31
CA ARG A 76 11.55 -3.26 17.38
C ARG A 76 10.63 -4.17 18.17
N THR A 77 9.98 -5.11 17.49
CA THR A 77 9.22 -6.15 18.19
C THR A 77 10.22 -7.16 18.75
N LEU A 78 10.31 -7.27 20.07
CA LEU A 78 11.00 -8.38 20.70
C LEU A 78 10.15 -9.63 20.46
N ILE A 79 10.68 -10.62 19.75
CA ILE A 79 10.05 -11.93 19.68
C ILE A 79 10.30 -12.57 21.06
N ALA A 80 9.24 -12.66 21.87
CA ALA A 80 9.27 -13.55 23.02
C ALA A 80 9.38 -14.97 22.46
N GLY A 81 10.48 -15.66 22.78
CA GLY A 81 10.71 -17.05 22.43
C GLY A 81 9.78 -17.99 23.18
#